data_AF-A0A655Q3G1-F1
#
_entry.id   AF-A0A655Q3G1-F1
#
_cell.length_a   1.000
_cell.length_b   1.000
_cell.length_c   1.000
_cell.angle_alpha   90.00
_cell.angle_beta   90.00
_cell.angle_gamma   90.00
#
_symmetry.space_group_name_H-M   'P 1'
#
loop_
_entity.id
_entity.type
_entity.pdbx_description
1 polymer ?
#
loop_
_entity_poly.entity_id
_entity_poly.type
_entity_poly.pdbx_seq_one_letter_code
_entity_poly.pdbx_strand_id
1 'polypeptide(L)' 'MIAAMQGFRDLFEGDNPAKKLIRGIGMRLVGQLPGAKDEIMKRALGLKGDLPELAKQVWLERAY' A
#
# COMPACT_ATOMS: atom_id res chain seq x y z
N MET A 1 -9.72 9.36 -5.79
CA MET A 1 -9.17 8.88 -4.50
C MET A 1 -10.18 8.79 -3.36
N ILE A 2 -11.19 9.67 -3.30
CA ILE A 2 -12.14 9.75 -2.17
C ILE A 2 -12.86 8.42 -1.89
N ALA A 3 -13.48 7.79 -2.91
CA ALA A 3 -14.20 6.53 -2.73
C ALA A 3 -13.33 5.38 -2.20
N ALA A 4 -12.05 5.33 -2.61
CA ALA A 4 -11.12 4.32 -2.11
C ALA A 4 -10.82 4.53 -0.62
N MET A 5 -10.51 5.77 -0.21
CA MET A 5 -10.22 6.10 1.19
C MET A 5 -11.45 5.90 2.09
N GLN A 6 -12.64 6.25 1.60
CA GLN A 6 -13.90 5.97 2.29
C GLN A 6 -14.10 4.46 2.46
N GLY A 7 -13.88 3.67 1.40
CA GLY A 7 -13.96 2.21 1.46
C GLY A 7 -12.97 1.59 2.44
N PHE A 8 -11.72 2.10 2.50
CA PHE A 8 -10.75 1.68 3.51
C PHE A 8 -11.23 2.02 4.92
N ARG A 9 -11.74 3.23 5.15
CA ARG A 9 -12.31 3.61 6.45
C ARG A 9 -13.46 2.67 6.83
N ASP A 10 -14.45 2.52 5.97
CA ASP A 10 -15.64 1.70 6.25
C ASP A 10 -15.29 0.23 6.45
N LEU A 11 -14.29 -0.27 5.72
CA LEU A 11 -13.81 -1.64 5.84
C LEU A 11 -13.11 -1.85 7.18
N PHE A 12 -12.26 -0.93 7.64
CA PHE A 12 -11.43 -1.06 8.84
C PHE A 12 -12.06 -0.52 10.14
N GLU A 13 -13.14 0.27 10.05
CA GLU A 13 -13.86 0.82 11.20
C GLU A 13 -14.72 -0.24 11.92
N GLY A 14 -14.77 -0.16 13.25
CA GLY A 14 -15.59 -0.99 14.12
C GLY A 14 -15.25 -2.49 14.13
N ASP A 15 -16.07 -3.25 14.86
CA ASP A 15 -15.84 -4.66 15.21
C ASP A 15 -16.79 -5.66 14.52
N ASN A 16 -17.34 -5.31 13.36
CA ASN A 16 -18.21 -6.22 12.62
C ASN A 16 -17.46 -7.52 12.24
N PRO A 17 -17.95 -8.71 12.64
CA PRO A 17 -17.26 -9.99 12.40
C PRO A 17 -17.02 -10.30 10.92
N ALA A 18 -17.97 -9.96 10.03
CA ALA A 18 -17.82 -10.17 8.59
C ALA A 18 -16.74 -9.27 8.00
N LYS A 19 -16.71 -7.98 8.39
CA LYS A 19 -15.63 -7.07 7.99
C LYS A 19 -14.28 -7.56 8.48
N LYS A 20 -14.19 -8.06 9.72
CA LYS A 20 -12.97 -8.64 10.29
C LYS A 20 -12.45 -9.84 9.48
N LEU A 21 -13.35 -10.72 9.03
CA LEU A 21 -12.99 -11.86 8.18
C LEU A 21 -12.42 -11.39 6.83
N ILE A 22 -13.08 -10.43 6.18
CA ILE A 22 -12.62 -9.86 4.91
C ILE A 22 -11.22 -9.23 5.07
N ARG A 23 -11.01 -8.41 6.11
CA ARG A 23 -9.69 -7.83 6.44
C ARG A 23 -8.64 -8.93 6.64
N GLY A 24 -8.99 -9.96 7.42
CA GLY A 24 -8.08 -11.06 7.75
C GLY A 24 -7.63 -11.86 6.52
N ILE A 25 -8.56 -12.19 5.62
CA ILE A 25 -8.24 -12.86 4.35
C ILE A 25 -7.33 -11.98 3.51
N GLY A 26 -7.68 -10.70 3.32
CA GLY A 26 -6.87 -9.75 2.55
C GLY A 26 -5.45 -9.59 3.11
N MET A 27 -5.31 -9.41 4.42
CA MET A 27 -4.00 -9.28 5.08
C MET A 27 -3.15 -10.54 4.96
N ARG A 28 -3.77 -11.73 5.05
CA ARG A 28 -3.05 -13.00 4.87
C ARG A 28 -2.53 -13.16 3.45
N LEU A 29 -3.38 -12.85 2.45
CA LEU A 29 -2.98 -12.91 1.04
C LEU A 29 -1.83 -11.94 0.75
N VAL A 30 -1.95 -10.68 1.17
CA VAL A 30 -0.88 -9.68 0.99
C VAL A 30 0.40 -10.09 1.70
N GLY A 31 0.31 -10.70 2.89
CA GLY A 31 1.46 -11.18 3.64
C GLY A 31 2.22 -12.34 2.96
N GLN A 32 1.56 -13.09 2.07
CA GLN A 32 2.16 -14.20 1.32
C GLN A 32 2.80 -13.76 -0.01
N LEU A 33 2.52 -12.54 -0.48
CA LEU A 33 3.09 -12.02 -1.72
C LEU A 33 4.53 -11.52 -1.47
N PRO A 34 5.56 -12.15 -2.10
CA PRO A 34 6.95 -11.74 -1.92
C PRO A 34 7.16 -10.32 -2.44
N GLY A 35 7.81 -9.47 -1.64
CA GLY A 35 8.10 -8.07 -2.00
C GLY A 35 6.90 -7.10 -1.93
N ALA A 36 5.68 -7.57 -1.62
CA ALA A 36 4.51 -6.69 -1.54
C ALA A 36 4.64 -5.62 -0.46
N LYS A 37 5.20 -5.97 0.71
CA LYS A 37 5.43 -5.02 1.81
C LYS A 37 6.36 -3.88 1.39
N ASP A 38 7.50 -4.22 0.79
CA ASP A 38 8.51 -3.28 0.32
C ASP A 38 7.95 -2.35 -0.76
N GLU A 39 7.19 -2.91 -1.70
CA GLU A 39 6.57 -2.14 -2.77
C GLU A 39 5.50 -1.17 -2.27
N ILE A 40 4.64 -1.61 -1.34
CA ILE A 40 3.66 -0.76 -0.68
C ILE A 40 4.37 0.36 0.09
N MET A 41 5.45 0.03 0.81
CA MET A 41 6.23 0.99 1.59
C MET A 41 6.88 2.05 0.69
N LYS A 42 7.53 1.64 -0.41
CA LYS A 42 8.12 2.57 -1.39
C LYS A 42 7.08 3.51 -2.00
N ARG A 43 5.87 3.01 -2.28
CA ARG A 43 4.74 3.85 -2.74
C ARG A 43 4.30 4.84 -1.67
N ALA A 44 4.15 4.39 -0.43
CA ALA A 44 3.70 5.21 0.70
C ALA A 44 4.70 6.31 1.06
N LEU A 45 5.99 6.01 0.98
CA LEU A 45 7.08 6.98 1.18
C LEU A 45 7.29 7.92 -0.02
N GLY A 46 6.51 7.78 -1.10
CA GLY A 46 6.65 8.60 -2.30
C GLY A 46 7.91 8.29 -3.12
N LEU A 47 8.56 7.15 -2.88
CA LEU A 47 9.77 6.71 -3.57
C LEU A 47 9.48 6.01 -4.89
N LYS A 48 8.21 5.68 -5.15
CA LYS A 48 7.75 5.01 -6.36
C LYS A 48 6.35 5.47 -6.73
N GLY A 49 6.08 5.65 -8.02
CA GLY A 49 4.81 6.15 -8.53
C GLY A 49 5.01 7.24 -9.57
N ASP A 50 4.12 8.22 -9.58
CA ASP A 50 4.22 9.38 -10.47
C ASP A 50 5.12 10.43 -9.82
N LEU A 51 6.44 10.26 -10.01
CA LEU A 51 7.44 11.20 -9.50
C LEU A 51 7.73 12.29 -10.54
N PRO A 52 7.97 13.54 -10.10
CA PRO A 52 8.52 14.56 -10.98
C PRO A 52 9.93 14.15 -11.44
N GLU A 53 10.33 14.62 -12.62
CA GLU A 53 11.57 14.21 -13.29
C GLU A 53 12.82 14.42 -12.42
N LEU A 54 12.85 15.52 -11.67
CA LEU A 54 13.89 15.85 -10.69
C LEU A 54 14.08 14.78 -9.59
N ALA A 55 13.01 14.09 -9.20
CA ALA A 55 13.05 13.08 -8.15
C ALA A 55 13.39 11.67 -8.68
N LYS A 56 13.37 11.46 -10.01
CA LYS A 56 13.72 10.16 -10.62
C LYS A 56 15.24 9.92 -10.67
N GLN A 57 16.05 10.98 -10.79
CA GLN A 57 17.51 10.86 -10.92
C GLN A 57 18.21 10.42 -9.63
N VAL A 58 17.77 10.90 -8.46
CA VAL A 58 18.38 10.60 -7.14
C VAL A 58 18.41 9.09 -6.81
N TRP A 59 17.53 8.30 -7.42
CA TRP A 59 17.40 6.86 -7.17
C TRP A 59 18.26 5.98 -8.07
N LEU A 60 18.66 6.45 -9.26
CA LEU A 60 19.50 5.67 -10.19
C LEU A 60 20.96 5.63 -9.73
N GLU A 61 21.44 6.65 -9.03
CA GLU A 61 22.83 6.72 -8.53
C GLU A 61 23.09 5.93 -7.24
N ARG A 62 22.04 5.55 -6.49
CA ARG A 62 22.16 4.80 -5.22
C ARG A 62 21.92 3.30 -5.33
N ALA A 63 21.51 2.81 -6.51
CA ALA A 63 21.14 1.42 -6.76
C ALA A 63 22.23 0.63 -7.52
N TYR A 64 23.41 1.23 -7.73
CA TYR A 64 24.61 0.62 -8.30
C TYR A 64 25.79 0.92 -7.35
#